data_AF-A0A961R5I0-F1
#
_entry.id   AF-A0A961R5I0-F1
#
_cell.length_a   1.000
_cell.length_b   1.000
_cell.length_c   1.000
_cell.angle_alpha   90.00
_cell.angle_beta   90.00
_cell.angle_gamma   90.00
#
_symmetry.space_group_name_H-M   'P 1'
#
loop_
_entity.id
_entity.type
_entity.pdbx_description
1 polymer ?
#
loop_
_entity_poly.entity_id
_entity_poly.type
_entity_poly.pdbx_seq_one_letter_code
_entity_poly.pdbx_strand_id
1 'polypeptide(L)' 'QGHRTSYSLEDAFQSELQQIADRENIPLARLITRIDRERSTGTNLSSALRIHVLEDVKLRCSENTE' A
#
# COMPACT_ATOMS: atom_id res chain seq x y z
N GLN A 1 18.24 -13.02 -6.86
CA GLN A 1 17.23 -13.27 -7.91
C GLN A 1 16.00 -12.44 -7.55
N GLY A 2 15.76 -11.25 -8.07
CA GLY A 2 16.00 -10.80 -9.43
C GLY A 2 14.71 -10.84 -10.27
N HIS A 3 13.57 -11.19 -9.70
CA HIS A 3 12.29 -10.83 -10.30
C HIS A 3 11.96 -9.42 -9.81
N ARG A 4 12.22 -8.40 -10.65
CA ARG A 4 11.36 -7.22 -10.61
C ARG A 4 9.96 -7.76 -10.85
N THR A 5 9.18 -7.98 -9.80
CA THR A 5 7.74 -7.83 -9.94
C THR A 5 7.58 -6.42 -10.48
N SER A 6 7.37 -6.31 -11.79
CA SER A 6 7.32 -5.04 -12.51
C SER A 6 5.97 -4.39 -12.20
N TYR A 7 5.76 -4.03 -10.93
CA TYR A 7 4.59 -3.29 -10.51
C TYR A 7 4.85 -1.82 -10.87
N SER A 8 4.07 -1.30 -11.83
CA SER A 8 4.01 0.14 -12.08
C SER A 8 2.97 0.73 -11.15
N LEU A 9 3.43 1.59 -10.24
CA LEU A 9 2.61 2.31 -9.28
C LEU A 9 2.93 3.80 -9.42
N GLU A 10 1.90 4.63 -9.56
CA GLU A 10 2.04 6.07 -9.72
C GLU A 10 2.73 6.69 -8.50
N ASP A 11 3.52 7.74 -8.69
CA ASP A 11 4.29 8.41 -7.62
C ASP A 11 3.42 8.87 -6.45
N ALA A 12 2.17 9.27 -6.73
CA ALA A 12 1.21 9.65 -5.71
C ALA A 12 0.90 8.49 -4.74
N PHE A 13 0.73 7.27 -5.25
CA PHE A 13 0.51 6.09 -4.42
C PHE A 13 1.77 5.67 -3.67
N GLN A 14 2.96 5.81 -4.26
CA GLN A 14 4.21 5.55 -3.53
C GLN A 14 4.39 6.49 -2.34
N SER A 15 4.07 7.77 -2.53
CA SER A 15 4.14 8.79 -1.47
C SER A 15 3.16 8.50 -0.33
N GLU A 16 1.93 8.05 -0.64
CA GLU A 16 0.96 7.66 0.39
C GLU A 16 1.38 6.38 1.12
N LEU A 17 1.87 5.36 0.40
CA LEU A 17 2.39 4.13 1.04
C LEU A 17 3.55 4.43 1.99
N GLN A 18 4.42 5.37 1.63
CA GLN A 18 5.51 5.81 2.49
C GLN A 18 4.95 6.45 3.77
N GLN A 19 3.98 7.37 3.65
CA GLN A 19 3.33 7.97 4.82
C GLN A 19 2.62 6.95 5.72
N ILE A 20 1.97 5.93 5.15
CA ILE A 20 1.35 4.83 5.91
C ILE A 20 2.43 4.05 6.66
N ALA A 21 3.53 3.70 5.98
CA ALA A 21 4.65 2.98 6.58
C ALA A 21 5.29 3.78 7.74
N ASP A 22 5.46 5.09 7.56
CA ASP A 22 5.99 5.99 8.58
C ASP A 22 5.05 6.10 9.79
N ARG A 23 3.72 6.18 9.58
CA ARG A 23 2.70 6.16 10.64
C ARG A 23 2.69 4.85 11.43
N GLU A 24 2.84 3.71 10.75
CA GLU A 24 2.93 2.39 11.40
C GLU A 24 4.34 2.09 11.97
N ASN A 25 5.30 3.00 11.79
CA ASN A 25 6.70 2.84 12.19
C ASN A 25 7.36 1.57 11.63
N ILE A 26 7.02 1.20 10.41
CA ILE A 26 7.59 0.03 9.71
C ILE A 26 8.25 0.43 8.40
N PRO A 27 9.26 -0.33 7.91
CA PRO A 27 9.82 -0.08 6.59
C PRO A 27 8.78 -0.29 5.49
N LEU A 28 8.79 0.55 4.44
CA LEU A 28 7.91 0.42 3.28
C LEU A 28 7.94 -1.00 2.66
N ALA A 29 9.12 -1.62 2.58
CA ALA A 29 9.26 -3.00 2.10
C ALA A 29 8.50 -4.02 2.96
N ARG A 30 8.40 -3.80 4.28
CA ARG A 30 7.61 -4.65 5.18
C ARG A 30 6.12 -4.45 4.94
N LEU A 31 5.66 -3.21 4.76
CA LEU A 31 4.28 -2.91 4.41
C LEU A 31 3.89 -3.60 3.08
N ILE A 32 4.71 -3.43 2.03
CA ILE A 32 4.48 -4.07 0.73
C ILE A 32 4.45 -5.59 0.87
N THR A 33 5.36 -6.19 1.63
CA THR A 33 5.39 -7.66 1.84
C THR A 33 4.15 -8.15 2.60
N ARG A 34 3.64 -7.36 3.55
CA ARG A 34 2.42 -7.68 4.30
C ARG A 34 1.21 -7.67 3.35
N ILE A 35 1.05 -6.60 2.57
CA ILE A 35 -0.03 -6.48 1.58
C ILE A 35 0.09 -7.58 0.52
N ASP A 36 1.31 -7.91 0.08
CA ASP A 36 1.56 -9.01 -0.84
C ASP A 36 1.06 -10.34 -0.23
N ARG A 37 1.33 -10.62 1.04
CA ARG A 37 0.88 -11.86 1.69
C ARG A 37 -0.63 -11.91 1.96
N GLU A 38 -1.26 -10.78 2.22
CA GLU A 38 -2.70 -10.69 2.51
C GLU A 38 -3.56 -10.71 1.24
N ARG A 39 -2.98 -10.44 0.06
CA ARG A 39 -3.71 -10.44 -1.22
C ARG A 39 -4.25 -11.83 -1.58
N SER A 40 -5.41 -11.87 -2.22
CA SER A 40 -5.96 -13.10 -2.79
C SER A 40 -5.10 -13.64 -3.93
N THR A 41 -5.01 -14.97 -4.02
CA THR A 41 -4.23 -15.67 -5.05
C THR A 41 -4.73 -15.27 -6.46
N GLY A 42 -3.89 -14.57 -7.23
CA GLY A 42 -4.22 -14.10 -8.58
C GLY A 42 -4.40 -12.58 -8.72
N THR A 43 -4.39 -11.83 -7.62
CA THR A 43 -4.46 -10.35 -7.68
C THR A 43 -3.07 -9.74 -7.89
N ASN A 44 -2.98 -8.78 -8.81
CA ASN A 44 -1.75 -8.02 -9.06
C ASN A 44 -1.39 -7.17 -7.83
N LEU A 45 -0.10 -7.17 -7.46
CA LEU A 45 0.42 -6.39 -6.33
C LEU A 45 0.06 -4.90 -6.45
N SER A 46 0.18 -4.31 -7.64
CA SER A 46 -0.16 -2.90 -7.86
C SER A 46 -1.63 -2.59 -7.52
N SER A 47 -2.55 -3.48 -7.85
CA SER A 47 -3.97 -3.29 -7.54
C SER A 47 -4.22 -3.39 -6.03
N ALA A 48 -3.60 -4.35 -5.36
CA ALA A 48 -3.70 -4.49 -3.91
C ALA A 48 -3.15 -3.25 -3.18
N LEU A 49 -2.01 -2.72 -3.63
CA LEU A 49 -1.43 -1.49 -3.08
C LEU A 49 -2.35 -0.27 -3.26
N ARG A 50 -2.95 -0.09 -4.44
CA ARG A 50 -3.87 1.03 -4.70
C ARG A 50 -5.11 0.94 -3.81
N ILE A 51 -5.68 -0.26 -3.62
CA ILE A 51 -6.84 -0.47 -2.75
C ILE A 51 -6.47 -0.15 -1.31
N HIS A 52 -5.33 -0.65 -0.82
CA HIS A 52 -4.88 -0.39 0.55
C HIS A 52 -4.71 1.10 0.85
N VAL A 53 -4.07 1.86 -0.07
CA VAL A 53 -3.96 3.33 0.05
C VAL A 53 -5.34 3.99 0.06
N LEU A 54 -6.25 3.57 -0.82
CA LEU A 54 -7.60 4.12 -0.89
C LEU A 54 -8.38 3.90 0.41
N GLU A 55 -8.26 2.71 1.01
CA GLU A 55 -8.90 2.37 2.29
C GLU A 55 -8.34 3.23 3.42
N ASP A 56 -7.01 3.37 3.53
CA ASP A 56 -6.38 4.23 4.55
C ASP A 56 -6.81 5.71 4.39
N VAL A 57 -6.78 6.25 3.16
CA VAL A 57 -7.24 7.63 2.90
C VAL A 57 -8.70 7.81 3.30
N LYS A 58 -9.58 6.85 2.96
CA LYS A 58 -11.00 6.90 3.34
C LYS A 58 -11.20 6.87 4.85
N LEU A 59 -10.50 6.00 5.56
CA LEU A 59 -10.54 5.92 7.02
C LEU A 59 -10.16 7.25 7.65
N ARG A 60 -9.04 7.85 7.21
CA ARG A 60 -8.59 9.16 7.70
C ARG A 60 -9.57 10.28 7.42
N CYS A 61 -10.23 10.27 6.25
CA CYS A 61 -11.26 11.27 5.92
C CYS A 61 -12.53 11.08 6.75
N SER A 62 -12.90 9.83 7.08
CA SER A 62 -14.03 9.54 7.97
C SER A 62 -13.77 9.95 9.41
N GLU A 63 -12.53 9.86 9.90
CA GLU A 63 -12.14 10.29 11.25
C GLU A 63 -12.07 11.83 11.44
N ASN A 64 -12.10 12.62 10.35
CA ASN A 64 -12.07 14.09 10.43
C ASN A 64 -13.48 14.76 10.49
N THR A 65 -14.54 13.98 10.76
CA THR A 65 -15.93 14.48 10.77
C THR A 65 -16.49 14.73 12.18
N GLU A 66 -15.67 14.65 13.25
CA GLU A 66 -16.11 14.89 14.64
C GLU A 66 -15.39 16.08 15.31
#